data_AF-A0A7J2MPB7-F1
#
_entry.id   AF-A0A7J2MPB7-F1
#
_cell.length_a   1.000
_cell.length_b   1.000
_cell.length_c   1.000
_cell.angle_alpha   90.00
_cell.angle_beta   90.00
_cell.angle_gamma   90.00
#
_symmetry.space_group_name_H-M   'P 1'
#
loop_
_entity.id
_entity.type
_entity.pdbx_description
1 polymer ?
#
loop_
_entity_poly.entity_id
_entity_poly.type
_entity_poly.pdbx_seq_one_letter_code
_entity_poly.pdbx_strand_id
1 'polypeptide(L)'
;MGKIMKDLKLVTYCGLYCDLCAQRGRIPHQANVLRESMVKEGYEFWGKEIPGFNEFWNLLNNLCDPEKSCPGCRQGGGPPFCSIRKCARERKVDICIFCEDYPCNRILA
;
A
#
# COMPACT_ATOMS: atom_id res chain seq x y z
N MET A 1 -13.85 -0.25 34.65
CA MET A 1 -12.81 -0.82 33.78
C MET A 1 -12.83 -0.11 32.44
N GLY A 2 -11.96 0.89 32.25
CA GLY A 2 -11.87 1.63 31.00
C GLY A 2 -11.33 0.72 29.90
N LYS A 3 -12.07 0.61 28.80
CA LYS A 3 -11.66 -0.15 27.62
C LYS A 3 -10.47 0.58 27.01
N ILE A 4 -9.25 0.03 27.11
CA ILE A 4 -8.10 0.56 26.38
C ILE A 4 -8.45 0.49 24.89
N MET A 5 -8.66 1.65 24.27
CA MET A 5 -8.94 1.73 22.85
C MET A 5 -7.66 1.39 22.10
N LYS A 6 -7.63 0.23 21.44
CA LYS A 6 -6.49 -0.19 20.63
C LYS A 6 -6.42 0.71 19.39
N ASP A 7 -5.37 1.51 19.27
CA ASP A 7 -5.07 2.19 18.01
C ASP A 7 -4.51 1.18 17.01
N LEU A 8 -5.37 0.77 16.08
CA LEU A 8 -5.04 -0.18 15.02
C LEU A 8 -4.85 0.50 13.66
N LYS A 9 -4.78 1.84 13.61
CA LYS A 9 -4.76 2.60 12.35
C LYS A 9 -3.69 2.08 11.39
N LEU A 10 -2.49 1.81 11.91
CA LEU A 10 -1.35 1.33 11.14
C LEU A 10 -1.19 -0.20 11.17
N VAL A 11 -2.11 -0.95 11.76
CA VAL A 11 -2.08 -2.42 11.79
C VAL A 11 -3.03 -2.97 10.73
N THR A 12 -2.51 -3.78 9.80
CA THR A 12 -3.31 -4.42 8.76
C THR A 12 -4.23 -5.50 9.33
N TYR A 13 -5.24 -5.91 8.57
CA TYR A 13 -6.08 -7.06 8.96
C TYR A 13 -5.31 -8.37 9.04
N CYS A 14 -4.20 -8.54 8.29
CA CYS A 14 -3.33 -9.72 8.39
C CYS A 14 -2.31 -9.65 9.54
N GLY A 15 -2.26 -8.55 10.30
CA GLY A 15 -1.36 -8.40 11.45
C GLY A 15 0.01 -7.79 11.14
N LEU A 16 0.22 -7.30 9.92
CA LEU A 16 1.43 -6.57 9.55
C LEU A 16 1.30 -5.08 9.89
N TYR A 17 2.44 -4.38 9.94
CA TYR A 17 2.49 -2.94 10.15
C TYR A 17 2.53 -2.20 8.80
N CYS A 18 1.63 -1.23 8.61
CA CYS A 18 1.43 -0.54 7.33
C CYS A 18 2.68 0.22 6.87
N ASP A 19 3.46 0.80 7.78
CA ASP A 19 4.64 1.58 7.39
C ASP A 19 5.82 0.71 6.92
N LEU A 20 5.79 -0.60 7.21
CA LEU A 20 6.72 -1.57 6.62
C LEU A 20 6.25 -2.11 5.26
N CYS A 21 5.03 -1.77 4.83
CA CYS A 21 4.51 -2.18 3.53
C CYS A 21 5.32 -1.52 2.41
N ALA A 22 5.60 -2.27 1.33
CA ALA A 22 6.31 -1.75 0.16
C ALA A 22 5.70 -0.44 -0.36
N GLN A 23 4.36 -0.38 -0.42
CA GLN A 23 3.63 0.78 -0.95
C GLN A 23 3.77 2.06 -0.12
N ARG A 24 4.20 1.96 1.15
CA ARG A 24 4.41 3.11 2.04
C ARG A 24 5.90 3.35 2.32
N GLY A 25 6.66 2.29 2.57
CA GLY A 25 8.05 2.39 3.02
C GLY A 25 9.12 2.25 1.95
N ARG A 26 8.84 1.66 0.77
CA ARG A 26 9.89 1.38 -0.24
C ARG A 26 9.61 1.98 -1.61
N ILE A 27 8.42 1.75 -2.16
CA ILE A 27 8.04 2.16 -3.52
C ILE A 27 8.11 3.68 -3.72
N PRO A 28 7.58 4.53 -2.83
CA PRO A 28 7.65 5.99 -3.04
C PRO A 28 9.09 6.51 -3.08
N HIS A 29 9.97 5.96 -2.24
CA HIS A 29 11.38 6.33 -2.25
C HIS A 29 12.08 5.92 -3.55
N GLN A 30 11.89 4.67 -3.99
CA GLN A 30 12.47 4.17 -5.24
C GLN A 30 11.92 4.90 -6.47
N ALA A 31 10.64 5.24 -6.46
CA ALA A 31 10.00 6.04 -7.50
C ALA A 31 10.65 7.43 -7.61
N ASN A 32 10.90 8.10 -6.48
CA ASN A 32 11.58 9.40 -6.46
C ASN A 32 13.00 9.30 -7.03
N VAL A 33 13.79 8.30 -6.63
CA VAL A 33 15.16 8.09 -7.15
C VAL A 33 15.15 7.88 -8.68
N LEU A 34 14.21 7.09 -9.19
CA LEU A 34 14.06 6.89 -10.63
C LEU A 34 13.66 8.18 -11.35
N ARG A 35 12.63 8.87 -10.82
CA ARG A 35 12.15 10.14 -11.37
C ARG A 35 13.28 11.17 -11.45
N GLU A 36 14.04 11.35 -10.38
CA GLU A 36 15.18 12.27 -10.34
C GLU A 36 16.25 11.92 -11.39
N SER A 37 16.53 10.64 -11.59
CA SER A 37 17.48 10.19 -12.61
C SER A 37 16.97 10.51 -14.02
N MET A 38 15.70 10.27 -14.30
CA MET A 38 15.09 10.57 -15.60
C MET A 38 15.00 12.07 -15.88
N VAL A 39 14.72 12.89 -14.85
CA VAL A 39 14.76 14.36 -14.96
C VAL A 39 16.15 14.83 -15.34
N LYS A 40 17.21 14.29 -14.72
CA LYS A 40 18.62 14.64 -15.04
C LYS A 40 18.99 14.32 -16.48
N GLU A 41 18.46 13.25 -17.04
CA GLU A 41 18.64 12.85 -18.44
C GLU A 41 17.66 13.58 -19.40
N GLY A 42 16.88 14.54 -18.90
CA GLY A 42 16.02 15.40 -19.71
C GLY A 42 14.75 14.73 -20.26
N TYR A 43 14.30 13.61 -19.68
CA TYR A 43 13.11 12.90 -20.15
C TYR A 43 11.84 13.77 -20.14
N GLU A 44 11.80 14.84 -19.35
CA GLU A 44 10.69 15.81 -19.38
C GLU A 44 10.56 16.53 -20.73
N PHE A 45 11.63 16.62 -21.50
CA PHE A 45 11.65 17.32 -22.79
C PHE A 45 11.40 16.39 -23.98
N TRP A 46 11.90 15.16 -23.92
CA TRP A 46 11.91 14.23 -25.06
C TRP A 46 11.23 12.89 -24.79
N GLY A 47 10.95 12.54 -23.53
CA GLY A 47 10.44 11.22 -23.15
C GLY A 47 9.11 10.86 -23.80
N LYS A 48 8.26 11.86 -24.10
CA LYS A 48 6.97 11.70 -24.79
C LYS A 48 7.05 11.03 -26.17
N GLU A 49 8.24 11.01 -26.78
CA GLU A 49 8.49 10.31 -28.04
C GLU A 49 8.59 8.78 -27.85
N ILE A 50 8.78 8.30 -26.61
CA ILE A 50 8.76 6.88 -26.27
C ILE A 50 7.29 6.42 -26.09
N PRO A 51 6.83 5.37 -26.81
CA PRO A 51 5.50 4.83 -26.62
C PRO A 51 5.23 4.44 -25.15
N GLY A 52 4.12 4.92 -24.60
CA GLY A 52 3.71 4.65 -23.22
C GLY A 52 4.38 5.54 -22.16
N PHE A 53 5.23 6.50 -22.55
CA PHE A 53 5.91 7.37 -21.60
C PHE A 53 4.94 8.21 -20.77
N ASN A 54 3.89 8.77 -21.38
CA ASN A 54 2.97 9.66 -20.66
C ASN A 54 2.24 8.91 -19.53
N GLU A 55 1.75 7.70 -19.81
CA GLU A 55 1.10 6.83 -18.83
C GLU A 55 2.08 6.41 -17.73
N PHE A 56 3.29 6.00 -18.12
CA PHE A 56 4.35 5.66 -17.17
C PHE A 56 4.73 6.86 -16.29
N TRP A 57 4.96 8.03 -16.88
CA TRP A 57 5.36 9.24 -16.18
C TRP A 57 4.29 9.70 -15.21
N ASN A 58 3.01 9.63 -15.60
CA ASN A 58 1.88 9.91 -14.71
C ASN A 58 1.85 8.93 -13.53
N LEU A 59 2.03 7.63 -13.78
CA LEU A 59 2.10 6.63 -12.71
C LEU A 59 3.29 6.88 -11.78
N LEU A 60 4.48 7.14 -12.33
CA LEU A 60 5.69 7.42 -11.57
C LEU A 60 5.50 8.65 -10.67
N ASN A 61 4.97 9.75 -11.21
CA ASN A 61 4.66 10.95 -10.44
C ASN A 61 3.65 10.66 -9.33
N ASN A 62 2.62 9.84 -9.59
CA ASN A 62 1.67 9.42 -8.56
C ASN A 62 2.32 8.58 -7.45
N LEU A 63 3.31 7.75 -7.77
CA LEU A 63 4.05 6.97 -6.77
C LEU A 63 4.97 7.85 -5.91
N CYS A 64 5.46 8.97 -6.45
CA CYS A 64 6.30 9.93 -5.74
C CYS A 64 5.49 10.85 -4.80
N ASP A 65 4.20 11.03 -5.07
CA ASP A 65 3.33 12.01 -4.41
C ASP A 65 2.94 11.54 -2.99
N PRO A 66 3.33 12.27 -1.92
CA PRO A 66 2.99 11.91 -0.55
C PRO A 66 1.48 11.95 -0.29
N GLU A 67 0.72 12.79 -0.98
CA GLU A 67 -0.74 12.89 -0.82
C GLU A 67 -1.47 11.71 -1.47
N LYS A 68 -0.82 11.04 -2.44
CA LYS A 68 -1.33 9.82 -3.09
C LYS A 68 -0.75 8.54 -2.50
N SER A 69 0.09 8.66 -1.47
CA SER A 69 0.62 7.51 -0.76
C SER A 69 -0.50 6.65 -0.19
N CYS A 70 -0.31 5.34 -0.18
CA CYS A 70 -1.31 4.40 0.33
C CYS A 70 -1.72 4.80 1.75
N PRO A 71 -3.00 5.13 2.03
CA PRO A 71 -3.39 5.68 3.33
C PRO A 71 -3.35 4.65 4.46
N GLY A 72 -3.09 3.38 4.16
CA GLY A 72 -3.08 2.28 5.14
C GLY A 72 -4.30 1.38 4.99
N CYS A 73 -4.15 0.11 5.37
CA CYS A 73 -5.13 -0.94 5.06
C CYS A 73 -6.55 -0.67 5.62
N ARG A 74 -6.61 -0.10 6.83
CA ARG A 74 -7.88 0.29 7.49
C ARG A 74 -8.46 1.62 6.99
N GLN A 75 -7.68 2.38 6.24
CA GLN A 75 -8.02 3.71 5.73
C GLN A 75 -8.31 3.68 4.22
N GLY A 76 -8.63 2.50 3.68
CA GLY A 76 -8.94 2.33 2.25
C GLY A 76 -7.74 1.98 1.37
N GLY A 77 -6.53 1.88 1.92
CA GLY A 77 -5.32 1.50 1.18
C GLY A 77 -5.21 0.00 0.89
N GLY A 78 -4.19 -0.38 0.12
CA GLY A 78 -3.96 -1.77 -0.30
C GLY A 78 -4.96 -2.28 -1.35
N PRO A 79 -4.81 -3.52 -1.84
CA PRO A 79 -5.61 -4.01 -2.95
C PRO A 79 -7.12 -4.08 -2.61
N PRO A 80 -8.02 -3.63 -3.49
CA PRO A 80 -9.46 -3.61 -3.24
C PRO A 80 -10.06 -5.01 -3.12
N PHE A 81 -9.42 -6.01 -3.71
CA PHE A 81 -9.83 -7.41 -3.69
C PHE A 81 -9.26 -8.23 -2.51
N CYS A 82 -8.60 -7.59 -1.53
CA CYS A 82 -8.00 -8.28 -0.39
C CYS A 82 -9.02 -9.15 0.38
N SER A 83 -8.89 -10.48 0.26
CA SER A 83 -9.80 -11.46 0.88
C SER A 83 -9.68 -11.51 2.41
N ILE A 84 -8.48 -11.29 2.96
CA ILE A 84 -8.25 -11.23 4.41
C ILE A 84 -9.01 -10.06 5.03
N ARG A 85 -8.99 -8.89 4.40
CA ARG A 85 -9.75 -7.70 4.86
C ARG A 85 -11.25 -7.96 4.88
N LYS A 86 -11.79 -8.58 3.83
CA LYS A 86 -13.22 -8.92 3.75
C LYS A 86 -13.61 -9.90 4.87
N CYS A 87 -12.84 -10.98 5.01
CA CYS A 87 -13.07 -12.00 6.04
C CYS A 87 -12.98 -11.44 7.46
N ALA A 88 -11.97 -10.60 7.76
CA ALA A 88 -11.81 -10.01 9.09
C ALA A 88 -12.97 -9.09 9.47
N ARG A 89 -13.50 -8.31 8.50
CA ARG A 89 -14.70 -7.48 8.69
C ARG A 89 -15.95 -8.31 8.92
N GLU A 90 -16.15 -9.36 8.13
CA GLU A 90 -17.30 -10.28 8.25
C GLU A 90 -17.31 -11.00 9.61
N ARG A 91 -16.14 -11.48 10.05
CA ARG A 91 -15.96 -12.18 11.33
C ARG A 91 -15.80 -11.26 12.54
N LYS A 92 -15.76 -9.94 12.32
CA LYS A 92 -15.57 -8.92 13.35
C LYS A 92 -14.30 -9.16 14.19
N VAL A 93 -13.24 -9.65 13.56
CA VAL A 93 -11.92 -9.83 14.19
C VAL A 93 -11.01 -8.67 13.82
N ASP A 94 -10.30 -8.13 14.82
CA ASP A 94 -9.37 -7.04 14.58
C ASP A 94 -8.19 -7.49 13.74
N ILE A 95 -7.57 -8.61 14.07
CA ILE A 95 -6.39 -9.15 13.40
C ILE A 95 -6.64 -10.62 13.08
N CYS A 96 -6.24 -11.07 11.89
CA CYS A 96 -6.52 -12.42 11.39
C CYS A 96 -6.07 -13.54 12.36
N ILE A 97 -4.99 -13.34 13.11
CA ILE A 97 -4.48 -14.28 14.12
C ILE A 97 -5.47 -14.53 15.28
N PHE A 98 -6.43 -13.63 15.49
CA PHE A 98 -7.48 -13.77 16.51
C PHE A 98 -8.73 -14.49 15.98
N CYS A 99 -8.73 -14.94 14.73
CA CYS A 99 -9.81 -15.75 14.17
C CYS A 99 -9.68 -17.19 14.65
N GLU A 100 -10.79 -17.82 15.03
CA GLU A 100 -10.84 -19.24 15.47
C GLU A 100 -10.34 -20.20 14.38
N ASP A 101 -10.62 -19.88 13.11
CA ASP A 101 -10.15 -20.68 11.97
C ASP A 101 -8.72 -20.34 11.53
N TYR A 102 -7.95 -19.57 12.32
CA TYR A 102 -6.56 -19.29 11.98
C TYR A 102 -5.65 -20.47 12.36
N PRO A 103 -4.73 -20.91 11.47
CA PRO A 103 -4.53 -20.44 10.10
C PRO A 103 -5.54 -21.07 9.13
N CYS A 104 -6.00 -20.29 8.14
CA CYS A 104 -6.81 -20.80 7.04
C CYS A 104 -6.11 -20.61 5.68
N ASN A 105 -6.74 -21.09 4.61
CA ASN A 105 -6.25 -21.02 3.24
C ASN A 105 -5.92 -19.59 2.74
N ARG A 106 -6.44 -18.53 3.37
CA ARG A 106 -6.12 -17.13 3.01
C ARG A 106 -4.75 -16.66 3.50
N ILE A 107 -4.12 -17.39 4.43
CA ILE A 107 -2.82 -17.07 5.03
C ILE A 107 -1.75 -18.08 4.62
N LEU A 108 -2.13 -19.34 4.41
CA LEU A 108 -1.21 -20.43 4.07
C LEU A 108 -0.79 -20.49 2.59
N ALA A 109 -1.33 -19.60 1.75
CA ALA A 109 -1.08 -19.54 0.32
C ALA A 109 0.09 -18.62 -0.04
#